data_AF-A0A350WU08-F1
#
_entry.id   AF-A0A350WU08-F1
#
_cell.length_a   1.000
_cell.length_b   1.000
_cell.length_c   1.000
_cell.angle_alpha   90.00
_cell.angle_beta   90.00
_cell.angle_gamma   90.00
#
_symmetry.space_group_name_H-M   'P 1'
#
loop_
_entity.id
_entity.type
_entity.pdbx_description
1 polymer ?
#
loop_
_entity_poly.entity_id
_entity_poly.type
_entity_poly.pdbx_seq_one_letter_code
_entity_poly.pdbx_strand_id
1 'polypeptide(L)'
;MKIFYSEEHRNHYPSFEVFDGGKRVPYFENPDRMDRILAALKQTDWVELKEPEEFGLDPILAVHDKDYINFLASCWDEWLDSDPEVAASPETHAFLPATFALRRSTRPTASLRGRGGYYMMDLSAC
;
A
#
# COMPACT_ATOMS: atom_id res chain seq x y z
N MET A 1 4.04 -27.18 -9.61
CA MET A 1 3.17 -26.00 -9.73
C MET A 1 4.03 -24.77 -9.62
N LYS A 2 3.87 -23.84 -10.56
CA LYS A 2 4.61 -22.58 -10.55
C LYS A 2 4.03 -21.66 -9.48
N ILE A 3 4.89 -21.05 -8.68
CA ILE A 3 4.54 -20.03 -7.69
C ILE A 3 5.35 -18.79 -8.04
N PHE A 4 4.68 -17.65 -8.19
CA PHE A 4 5.32 -16.38 -8.52
C PHE A 4 5.53 -15.55 -7.26
N TYR A 5 6.74 -15.04 -7.11
CA TYR A 5 7.16 -14.24 -5.97
C TYR A 5 8.21 -13.23 -6.44
N SER A 6 8.14 -12.01 -5.93
CA SER A 6 9.14 -10.96 -6.13
C SER A 6 9.56 -10.43 -4.77
N GLU A 7 10.84 -10.13 -4.57
CA GLU A 7 11.39 -9.51 -3.36
C GLU A 7 10.91 -8.06 -3.15
N GLU A 8 10.37 -7.39 -4.19
CA GLU A 8 9.93 -5.99 -4.12
C GLU A 8 8.81 -5.74 -3.11
N HIS A 9 8.03 -6.77 -2.74
CA HIS A 9 7.00 -6.67 -1.70
C HIS A 9 7.54 -6.13 -0.38
N ARG A 10 8.83 -6.36 -0.07
CA ARG A 10 9.47 -5.89 1.17
C ARG A 10 9.59 -4.37 1.25
N ASN A 11 9.51 -3.67 0.13
CA ASN A 11 9.48 -2.21 0.10
C ASN A 11 8.21 -1.66 0.74
N HIS A 12 7.16 -2.47 0.84
CA HIS A 12 5.94 -2.13 1.58
C HIS A 12 6.04 -2.60 3.03
N TYR A 13 6.61 -1.76 3.89
CA TYR A 13 6.66 -2.03 5.33
C TYR A 13 6.40 -0.75 6.16
N PRO A 14 5.14 -0.29 6.22
CA PRO A 14 4.75 0.82 7.08
C PRO A 14 5.12 0.57 8.55
N SER A 15 5.48 1.63 9.28
CA SER A 15 5.91 1.50 10.69
C SER A 15 4.78 1.17 11.66
N PHE A 16 3.53 1.48 11.30
CA PHE A 16 2.35 1.17 12.09
C PHE A 16 1.10 1.08 11.24
N GLU A 17 0.06 0.46 11.78
CA GLU A 17 -1.33 0.62 11.34
C GLU A 17 -2.19 1.14 12.49
N VAL A 18 -3.36 1.71 12.15
CA VAL A 18 -4.38 2.07 13.13
C VAL A 18 -5.35 0.90 13.28
N PHE A 19 -5.34 0.28 14.47
CA PHE A 19 -6.17 -0.89 14.78
C PHE A 19 -7.16 -0.60 15.92
N ASP A 20 -7.75 -1.64 16.50
CA ASP A 20 -8.79 -1.62 17.53
C ASP A 20 -8.68 -0.45 18.52
N GLY A 21 -9.74 0.36 18.55
CA GLY A 21 -9.83 1.54 19.42
C GLY A 21 -9.00 2.74 18.95
N GLY A 22 -8.54 2.76 17.68
CA GLY A 22 -7.77 3.87 17.10
C GLY A 22 -6.30 3.87 17.52
N LYS A 23 -5.77 2.72 17.95
CA LYS A 23 -4.41 2.59 18.47
C LYS A 23 -3.43 2.31 17.34
N ARG A 24 -2.27 2.96 17.39
CA ARG A 24 -1.13 2.60 16.54
C ARG A 24 -0.51 1.31 17.07
N VAL A 25 -0.40 0.30 16.21
CA VAL A 25 0.25 -0.99 16.50
C VAL A 25 1.24 -1.32 15.39
N PRO A 26 2.23 -2.19 15.64
CA PRO A 26 3.10 -2.68 14.56
C PRO A 26 2.28 -3.28 13.42
N TYR A 27 2.71 -3.02 12.18
CA TYR A 27 2.01 -3.48 10.97
C TYR A 27 1.96 -5.03 10.91
N PHE A 28 0.76 -5.60 10.87
CA PHE A 28 0.56 -7.05 10.85
C PHE A 28 0.93 -7.68 9.51
N GLU A 29 0.65 -6.99 8.40
CA GLU A 29 1.01 -7.42 7.04
C GLU A 29 2.50 -7.14 6.73
N ASN A 30 3.39 -7.57 7.62
CA ASN A 30 4.84 -7.37 7.52
C ASN A 30 5.55 -8.45 6.66
N PRO A 31 6.81 -8.18 6.23
CA PRO A 31 7.59 -9.10 5.40
C PRO A 31 7.82 -10.51 5.99
N ASP A 32 7.85 -10.66 7.31
CA ASP A 32 8.07 -11.96 7.98
C ASP A 32 7.01 -13.00 7.59
N ARG A 33 5.81 -12.54 7.23
CA ARG A 33 4.74 -13.43 6.71
C ARG A 33 5.22 -14.20 5.49
N MET A 34 5.90 -13.52 4.57
CA MET A 34 6.37 -14.13 3.34
C MET A 34 7.56 -15.06 3.61
N ASP A 35 8.43 -14.70 4.56
CA ASP A 35 9.53 -15.58 4.99
C ASP A 35 9.00 -16.92 5.53
N ARG A 36 7.93 -16.89 6.33
CA ARG A 36 7.27 -18.11 6.83
C ARG A 36 6.63 -18.93 5.72
N ILE A 37 5.93 -18.28 4.77
CA ILE A 37 5.29 -18.97 3.64
C ILE A 37 6.35 -19.60 2.73
N LEU A 38 7.41 -18.86 2.38
CA LEU A 38 8.52 -19.39 1.57
C LEU A 38 9.24 -20.54 2.27
N ALA A 39 9.44 -20.45 3.59
CA ALA A 39 10.02 -21.55 4.37
C ALA A 39 9.16 -22.82 4.33
N ALA A 40 7.83 -22.68 4.41
CA ALA A 40 6.91 -23.81 4.27
C ALA A 40 6.90 -24.39 2.86
N LEU A 41 6.88 -23.54 1.82
CA LEU A 41 6.90 -23.98 0.41
C LEU A 41 8.21 -24.71 0.07
N LYS A 42 9.34 -24.27 0.61
CA LYS A 42 10.66 -24.93 0.44
C LYS A 42 10.72 -26.36 0.99
N GLN A 43 9.77 -26.76 1.86
CA GLN A 43 9.68 -28.12 2.39
C GLN A 43 8.88 -29.07 1.47
N THR A 44 8.39 -28.56 0.34
CA THR A 44 7.60 -29.34 -0.62
C THR A 44 8.40 -29.58 -1.90
N ASP A 45 8.09 -30.67 -2.61
CA ASP A 45 8.73 -31.08 -3.85
C ASP A 45 7.95 -30.67 -5.12
N TRP A 46 6.73 -30.17 -4.95
CA TRP A 46 5.84 -29.79 -6.04
C TRP A 46 5.94 -28.32 -6.43
N VAL A 47 6.69 -27.49 -5.71
CA VAL A 47 6.79 -26.04 -5.97
C VAL A 47 7.94 -25.70 -6.92
N GLU A 48 7.66 -24.87 -7.91
CA GLU A 48 8.66 -24.18 -8.72
C GLU A 48 8.51 -22.67 -8.53
N LEU A 49 9.41 -22.04 -7.75
CA LEU A 49 9.41 -20.59 -7.56
C LEU A 49 9.90 -19.87 -8.83
N LYS A 50 9.21 -18.81 -9.22
CA LYS A 50 9.53 -17.95 -10.37
C LYS A 50 9.40 -16.48 -9.97
N GLU A 51 10.25 -15.64 -10.55
CA GLU A 51 10.03 -14.20 -10.57
C GLU A 51 8.89 -13.87 -11.56
N PRO A 52 8.02 -12.90 -11.24
CA PRO A 52 7.01 -12.44 -12.18
C PRO A 52 7.65 -11.70 -13.36
N GLU A 53 6.97 -11.73 -14.50
CA GLU A 53 7.29 -10.88 -15.65
C GLU A 53 6.61 -9.51 -15.48
N GLU A 54 7.16 -8.47 -16.11
CA GLU A 54 6.54 -7.15 -16.13
C GLU A 54 5.47 -7.06 -17.23
N PHE A 55 4.21 -6.80 -16.83
CA PHE A 55 3.07 -6.71 -17.75
C PHE A 55 2.60 -5.27 -18.02
N GLY A 56 3.27 -4.28 -17.44
CA GLY A 56 2.87 -2.88 -17.48
C GLY A 56 1.55 -2.60 -16.74
N LEU A 57 1.01 -1.39 -16.94
CA LEU A 57 -0.21 -0.94 -16.25
C LEU A 57 -1.51 -1.35 -16.93
N ASP A 58 -1.48 -1.79 -18.20
CA ASP A 58 -2.69 -2.09 -18.97
C ASP A 58 -3.62 -3.10 -18.26
N PRO A 59 -3.13 -4.22 -17.69
CA PRO A 59 -3.99 -5.15 -16.95
C PRO A 59 -4.57 -4.55 -15.66
N ILE A 60 -3.84 -3.65 -14.99
CA ILE A 60 -4.28 -2.96 -13.78
C ILE A 60 -5.39 -1.95 -14.12
N LEU A 61 -5.19 -1.16 -15.17
CA LEU A 61 -6.13 -0.15 -15.67
C LEU A 61 -7.38 -0.75 -16.32
N ALA A 62 -7.35 -2.04 -16.68
CA ALA A 62 -8.54 -2.76 -17.12
C ALA A 62 -9.58 -2.96 -15.99
N VAL A 63 -9.17 -2.82 -14.72
CA VAL A 63 -10.01 -3.01 -13.54
C VAL A 63 -10.13 -1.74 -12.70
N HIS A 64 -9.03 -1.01 -12.53
CA HIS A 64 -8.96 0.17 -11.67
C HIS A 64 -9.12 1.47 -12.45
N ASP A 65 -9.75 2.45 -11.79
CA ASP A 65 -9.80 3.82 -12.29
C ASP A 65 -8.39 4.41 -12.44
N LYS A 66 -8.17 5.16 -13.53
CA LYS A 66 -6.85 5.72 -13.85
C LYS A 66 -6.41 6.76 -12.83
N ASP A 67 -7.32 7.60 -12.34
CA ASP A 67 -6.98 8.65 -11.39
C ASP A 67 -6.69 8.08 -10.00
N TYR A 68 -7.30 6.94 -9.65
CA TYR A 68 -6.91 6.17 -8.46
C TYR A 68 -5.47 5.64 -8.56
N ILE A 69 -5.10 5.02 -9.68
CA ILE A 69 -3.73 4.52 -9.87
C ILE A 69 -2.71 5.66 -9.86
N ASN A 70 -3.02 6.80 -10.50
CA ASN A 70 -2.18 7.99 -10.45
C ASN A 70 -2.02 8.52 -9.02
N PHE A 71 -3.10 8.49 -8.22
CA PHE A 71 -3.03 8.87 -6.80
C PHE A 71 -2.12 7.94 -6.01
N LEU A 72 -2.25 6.61 -6.14
CA LEU A 72 -1.37 5.67 -5.45
C LEU A 72 0.10 5.86 -5.83
N ALA A 73 0.37 6.17 -7.11
CA ALA A 73 1.72 6.38 -7.60
C ALA A 73 2.37 7.68 -7.09
N SER A 74 1.59 8.71 -6.72
CA SER A 74 2.12 10.03 -6.35
C SER A 74 1.90 10.43 -4.90
N CYS A 75 0.98 9.77 -4.17
CA CYS A 75 0.53 10.26 -2.87
C CYS A 75 1.63 10.30 -1.81
N TRP A 76 2.59 9.37 -1.87
CA TRP A 76 3.70 9.34 -0.93
C TRP A 76 4.66 10.50 -1.17
N ASP A 77 5.09 10.72 -2.40
CA ASP A 77 5.99 11.83 -2.74
C ASP A 77 5.33 13.18 -2.44
N GLU A 78 4.06 13.35 -2.81
CA GLU A 78 3.29 14.55 -2.46
C GLU A 78 3.14 14.75 -0.95
N TRP A 79 3.10 13.66 -0.17
CA TRP A 79 3.04 13.73 1.29
C TRP A 79 4.37 14.21 1.88
N LEU A 80 5.49 13.65 1.43
CA LEU A 80 6.83 14.08 1.83
C LEU A 80 7.08 15.55 1.48
N ASP A 81 6.67 15.98 0.28
CA ASP A 81 6.81 17.38 -0.16
C ASP A 81 5.94 18.35 0.64
N SER A 82 4.86 17.87 1.25
CA SER A 82 3.90 18.71 1.98
C SER A 82 4.36 19.10 3.39
N ASP A 83 5.30 18.35 3.98
CA ASP A 83 5.72 18.52 5.37
C ASP A 83 7.19 18.13 5.58
N PRO A 84 8.10 19.10 5.81
CA PRO A 84 9.51 18.84 6.05
C PRO A 84 9.80 17.93 7.25
N GLU A 85 8.93 17.88 8.27
CA GLU A 85 9.13 17.00 9.43
C GLU A 85 8.90 15.52 9.04
N VAL A 86 7.90 15.27 8.20
CA VAL A 86 7.64 13.96 7.61
C VAL A 86 8.81 13.55 6.71
N ALA A 87 9.26 14.45 5.82
CA ALA A 87 10.38 14.19 4.93
C ALA A 87 11.70 13.90 5.66
N ALA A 88 11.87 14.44 6.88
CA ALA A 88 13.06 14.19 7.70
C ALA A 88 13.08 12.81 8.38
N SER A 89 11.92 12.14 8.49
CA SER A 89 11.79 10.83 9.17
C SER A 89 10.68 9.96 8.54
N PRO A 90 10.72 9.72 7.22
CA PRO A 90 9.66 9.08 6.46
C PRO A 90 9.31 7.68 7.00
N GLU A 91 10.29 6.95 7.51
CA GLU A 91 10.14 5.60 8.05
C GLU A 91 9.25 5.54 9.30
N THR A 92 9.06 6.66 10.00
CA THR A 92 8.21 6.74 11.20
C THR A 92 6.80 7.25 10.91
N HIS A 93 6.51 7.54 9.64
CA HIS A 93 5.26 8.13 9.18
C HIS A 93 4.51 7.20 8.21
N ALA A 94 3.20 7.41 8.15
CA ALA A 94 2.32 6.83 7.15
C ALA A 94 1.32 7.90 6.70
N PHE A 95 1.00 7.95 5.42
CA PHE A 95 -0.05 8.83 4.93
C PHE A 95 -1.42 8.20 5.22
N LEU A 96 -2.24 8.87 6.04
CA LEU A 96 -3.57 8.40 6.41
C LEU A 96 -4.63 9.46 6.07
N PRO A 97 -5.82 9.05 5.60
CA PRO A 97 -6.89 9.98 5.31
C PRO A 97 -7.44 10.55 6.63
N ALA A 98 -7.55 11.88 6.70
CA ALA A 98 -8.15 12.57 7.86
C ALA A 98 -9.66 12.83 7.69
N THR A 99 -10.17 12.67 6.47
CA THR A 99 -11.56 12.91 6.09
C THR A 99 -12.00 11.78 5.18
N PHE A 100 -13.25 11.31 5.26
CA PHE A 100 -13.78 10.29 4.36
C PHE A 100 -14.97 10.84 3.58
N ALA A 101 -14.98 10.63 2.26
CA ALA A 101 -16.03 11.07 1.36
C ALA A 101 -17.30 10.17 1.43
N LEU A 102 -17.81 9.88 2.62
CA LEU A 102 -18.84 8.84 2.86
C LEU A 102 -20.20 9.12 2.21
N ARG A 103 -20.57 10.40 2.03
CA ARG A 103 -21.86 10.79 1.43
C ARG A 103 -21.69 12.04 0.56
N ARG A 104 -22.11 11.94 -0.70
CA ARG A 104 -22.35 13.05 -1.65
C ARG A 104 -21.16 13.68 -2.38
N SER A 105 -19.90 13.27 -2.15
CA SER A 105 -18.83 13.67 -3.06
C SER A 105 -18.71 12.67 -4.19
N THR A 106 -18.93 13.12 -5.43
CA THR A 106 -18.80 12.29 -6.63
C THR A 106 -17.44 12.45 -7.31
N ARG A 107 -16.54 13.29 -6.76
CA ARG A 107 -15.24 13.58 -7.35
C ARG A 107 -14.17 13.88 -6.29
N PRO A 108 -12.92 13.47 -6.52
CA PRO A 108 -11.78 13.87 -5.69
C PRO A 108 -11.54 15.38 -5.77
N THR A 109 -11.00 15.97 -4.70
CA THR A 109 -10.50 17.35 -4.73
C THR A 109 -9.09 17.40 -5.34
N ALA A 110 -8.57 18.62 -5.61
CA ALA A 110 -7.18 18.78 -6.04
C ALA A 110 -6.15 18.56 -4.89
N SER A 111 -6.59 18.63 -3.63
CA SER A 111 -5.68 18.52 -2.48
C SER A 111 -5.35 17.06 -2.16
N LEU A 112 -4.10 16.77 -1.77
CA LEU A 112 -3.66 15.44 -1.33
C LEU A 112 -4.59 14.85 -0.26
N ARG A 113 -4.91 15.63 0.79
CA ARG A 113 -5.78 15.18 1.89
C ARG A 113 -7.20 14.83 1.43
N GLY A 114 -7.76 15.58 0.48
CA GLY A 114 -9.09 15.29 -0.03
C GLY A 114 -9.10 14.13 -1.03
N ARG A 115 -8.03 13.94 -1.81
CA ARG A 115 -7.81 12.71 -2.61
C ARG A 115 -7.67 11.49 -1.71
N GLY A 116 -6.87 11.57 -0.66
CA GLY A 116 -6.75 10.50 0.34
C GLY A 116 -8.10 10.13 0.93
N GLY A 117 -8.92 11.13 1.29
CA GLY A 117 -10.27 10.88 1.78
C GLY A 117 -11.30 10.34 0.79
N TYR A 118 -11.01 10.43 -0.50
CA TYR A 118 -11.84 9.89 -1.57
C TYR A 118 -11.40 8.47 -1.98
N TYR A 119 -10.09 8.23 -2.06
CA TYR A 119 -9.50 6.99 -2.56
C TYR A 119 -9.16 5.96 -1.47
N MET A 120 -9.12 6.35 -0.20
CA MET A 120 -8.87 5.45 0.93
C MET A 120 -10.16 5.29 1.74
N MET A 121 -10.55 4.04 2.01
CA MET A 121 -11.83 3.72 2.65
C MET A 121 -11.73 3.49 4.17
N ASP A 122 -10.51 3.29 4.68
CA ASP A 122 -10.21 3.06 6.08
C ASP A 122 -8.81 3.59 6.44
N LEU A 123 -8.33 3.25 7.64
CA LEU A 123 -7.01 3.65 8.16
C LEU A 123 -6.00 2.49 8.17
N SER A 124 -6.32 1.39 7.47
CA SER A 124 -5.48 0.19 7.34
C SER A 124 -4.84 0.08 5.96
N ALA A 125 -5.16 1.00 5.03
CA ALA A 125 -4.54 1.11 3.70
C ALA A 125 -3.12 1.73 3.71
N CYS A 126 -2.36 1.52 4.80
CA CYS A 126 -1.03 2.09 5.02
C CYS A 126 -0.01 1.53 4.02
#